data_AF-A0A660Z6M8-F1
#
_entry.id   AF-A0A660Z6M8-F1
#
_cell.length_a   1.000
_cell.length_b   1.000
_cell.length_c   1.000
_cell.angle_alpha   90.00
_cell.angle_beta   90.00
_cell.angle_gamma   90.00
#
_symmetry.space_group_name_H-M   'P 1'
#
loop_
_entity.id
_entity.type
_entity.pdbx_description
1 polymer ?
#
loop_
_entity_poly.entity_id
_entity_poly.type
_entity_poly.pdbx_seq_one_letter_code
_entity_poly.pdbx_strand_id
1 'polypeptide(L)' 'MSFSLEVETYSGGSGDEHPRRIRIDGVEYRVLKWRPLGVIRDVEGFEKREFYIELEELGAFKLIHYPEEERWSLVKI' A
#
# COMPACT_ATOMS: atom_id res chain seq x y z
N MET A 1 2.99 -12.50 16.10
CA MET A 1 2.28 -13.02 14.92
C MET A 1 2.72 -12.18 13.73
N SER A 2 3.38 -12.77 12.75
CA SER A 2 3.66 -12.09 11.48
C SER A 2 2.43 -12.25 10.61
N PHE A 3 1.81 -11.15 10.19
CA PHE A 3 0.79 -11.22 9.14
C PHE A 3 1.48 -11.11 7.78
N SER A 4 0.94 -11.78 6.76
CA SER A 4 1.41 -11.67 5.38
C SER A 4 0.58 -10.63 4.64
N LEU A 5 1.23 -9.62 4.07
CA LEU A 5 0.58 -8.58 3.28
C LEU A 5 1.04 -8.69 1.82
N GLU A 6 0.09 -8.90 0.92
CA GLU A 6 0.33 -8.90 -0.52
C GLU A 6 -0.46 -7.76 -1.16
N VAL A 7 0.20 -6.98 -2.01
CA VAL A 7 -0.42 -5.87 -2.74
C VAL A 7 -0.12 -6.02 -4.21
N GLU A 8 -1.16 -6.14 -5.03
CA GLU A 8 -1.06 -6.06 -6.48
C GLU A 8 -1.25 -4.59 -6.89
N THR A 9 -0.22 -3.99 -7.47
CA THR A 9 -0.31 -2.66 -8.08
C THR A 9 -0.60 -2.76 -9.57
N TYR A 10 -1.39 -1.82 -10.09
CA TYR A 10 -1.53 -1.62 -11.53
C TYR A 10 -0.86 -0.29 -11.89
N SER A 11 0.00 -0.29 -12.91
CA SER A 11 0.64 0.92 -13.43
C SER A 11 -0.15 1.44 -14.61
N GLY A 12 -0.94 2.49 -14.41
CA GLY A 12 -1.86 3.07 -15.41
C GLY A 12 -1.18 3.94 -16.47
N GLY A 13 0.00 3.55 -16.97
CA GLY A 13 0.72 4.24 -18.04
C GLY A 13 1.28 5.64 -17.70
N SER A 14 0.94 6.22 -16.55
CA SER A 14 1.34 7.58 -16.13
C SER A 14 2.36 7.61 -14.99
N GLY A 15 2.92 6.46 -14.60
CA GLY A 15 3.90 6.36 -13.52
C GLY A 15 3.31 6.34 -12.10
N ASP A 16 1.99 6.47 -11.95
CA ASP A 16 1.30 6.26 -10.68
C ASP A 16 1.08 4.76 -10.43
N GLU A 17 1.62 4.25 -9.32
CA GLU A 17 1.29 2.91 -8.83
C GLU A 17 -0.06 2.93 -8.12
N HIS A 18 -1.00 2.09 -8.56
CA HIS A 18 -2.34 2.03 -7.99
C HIS A 18 -2.53 0.71 -7.24
N PRO A 19 -2.79 0.69 -5.91
CA PRO A 19 -3.12 -0.54 -5.21
C PRO A 19 -4.48 -1.05 -5.69
N ARG A 20 -4.48 -2.18 -6.40
CA ARG A 20 -5.67 -2.78 -7.01
C ARG A 20 -6.29 -3.85 -6.11
N ARG A 21 -5.46 -4.69 -5.53
CA ARG A 21 -5.87 -5.85 -4.75
C ARG A 21 -4.95 -5.97 -3.54
N ILE A 22 -5.55 -6.15 -2.37
CA ILE A 22 -4.83 -6.26 -1.11
C ILE A 22 -5.25 -7.56 -0.44
N ARG A 23 -4.28 -8.39 -0.10
CA ARG A 23 -4.51 -9.60 0.70
C ARG A 23 -3.79 -9.50 2.03
N ILE A 24 -4.51 -9.83 3.08
CA ILE A 24 -3.99 -9.88 4.45
C ILE A 24 -4.23 -11.29 4.95
N ASP A 25 -3.15 -12.01 5.28
CA ASP A 25 -3.21 -13.41 5.72
C ASP A 25 -3.97 -14.33 4.75
N GLY A 26 -3.81 -14.09 3.45
CA GLY A 26 -4.47 -14.84 2.38
C GLY A 26 -5.93 -14.43 2.10
N VAL A 27 -6.52 -13.53 2.89
CA VAL A 27 -7.88 -13.02 2.66
C VAL A 27 -7.81 -11.78 1.78
N GLU A 28 -8.55 -11.80 0.66
CA GLU A 28 -8.63 -10.67 -0.27
C GLU A 28 -9.65 -9.63 0.19
N TYR A 29 -9.20 -8.38 0.32
CA TYR A 29 -10.03 -7.24 0.67
C TYR A 29 -10.20 -6.31 -0.51
N ARG A 30 -11.46 -5.93 -0.78
CA ARG A 30 -11.78 -4.98 -1.83
C ARG A 30 -11.38 -3.56 -1.41
N VAL A 31 -10.61 -2.88 -2.26
CA VAL A 31 -10.30 -1.46 -2.08
C VAL A 31 -11.49 -0.62 -2.53
N LEU A 32 -12.16 0.04 -1.58
CA LEU A 32 -13.29 0.95 -1.83
C LEU A 32 -12.82 2.32 -2.31
N LYS A 33 -11.73 2.81 -1.73
CA LYS A 33 -11.14 4.12 -2.03
C LYS A 33 -9.64 4.06 -1.85
N TRP A 34 -8.91 4.79 -2.69
CA TRP A 34 -7.49 4.99 -2.50
C TRP A 34 -7.06 6.38 -2.98
N ARG A 35 -5.95 6.89 -2.46
CA ARG A 35 -5.28 8.10 -2.96
C ARG A 35 -3.82 8.14 -2.49
N PRO A 36 -2.90 8.69 -3.30
CA PRO A 36 -1.53 8.92 -2.85
C PRO A 36 -1.54 9.95 -1.71
N LEU A 37 -0.71 9.73 -0.70
CA LEU A 37 -0.46 10.67 0.39
C LEU A 37 0.87 11.41 0.21
N GLY A 38 1.85 10.74 -0.39
CA GLY A 38 3.13 11.35 -0.72
C GLY A 38 4.26 10.34 -0.85
N VAL A 39 5.42 10.85 -1.25
CA VAL A 39 6.68 10.11 -1.30
C VAL A 39 7.62 10.75 -0.29
N ILE A 40 8.16 9.93 0.61
CA ILE A 40 9.14 10.35 1.60
C ILE A 40 10.48 9.77 1.16
N ARG A 41 11.47 10.65 0.99
CA ARG A 41 12.85 10.30 0.64
C ARG A 41 13.75 10.65 1.81
N ASP A 42 14.46 9.68 2.33
CA ASP A 42 15.47 9.88 3.36
C ASP A 42 16.82 10.23 2.74
N VAL A 43 17.71 10.83 3.54
CA VAL A 43 19.07 11.24 3.11
C VAL A 43 19.95 10.07 2.70
N GLU A 44 19.65 8.86 3.16
CA GLU A 44 20.37 7.62 2.80
C GLU A 44 19.88 6.99 1.47
N GLY A 45 19.00 7.68 0.74
CA GLY A 45 18.45 7.18 -0.53
C GLY A 45 17.26 6.24 -0.37
N PHE A 46 16.75 6.08 0.85
CA PHE A 46 15.56 5.29 1.14
C PHE A 46 14.29 6.04 0.70
N GLU A 47 13.49 5.44 -0.16
CA GLU A 47 12.19 5.93 -0.62
C GLU A 47 11.06 5.11 0.02
N LYS A 48 10.04 5.78 0.53
CA LYS A 48 8.77 5.14 0.86
C LYS A 48 7.60 5.92 0.27
N ARG A 49 6.63 5.18 -0.25
CA ARG A 49 5.41 5.75 -0.85
C ARG A 49 4.23 5.47 0.06
N GLU A 50 3.52 6.52 0.47
CA GLU A 50 2.37 6.40 1.34
C GLU A 50 1.08 6.57 0.53
N PHE A 51 0.11 5.71 0.82
CA PHE A 51 -1.23 5.73 0.23
C PHE A 51 -2.26 5.68 1.34
N TYR A 52 -3.33 6.44 1.18
CA TYR A 52 -4.56 6.19 1.91
C TYR A 52 -5.31 5.11 1.14
N ILE A 53 -5.82 4.12 1.84
CA ILE A 53 -6.73 3.13 1.31
C ILE A 53 -7.91 2.94 2.25
N GLU A 54 -9.04 2.51 1.70
CA GLU A 54 -10.20 2.09 2.45
C GLU A 54 -10.59 0.70 1.97
N LEU A 55 -10.57 -0.26 2.89
CA LEU A 55 -10.87 -1.66 2.64
C LEU A 55 -12.30 -1.95 3.07
N GLU A 56 -13.04 -2.68 2.24
CA GLU A 56 -14.34 -3.24 2.60
C GLU A 56 -14.20 -4.04 3.90
N GLU A 57 -15.13 -3.86 4.83
CA GLU A 57 -15.17 -4.49 6.17
C GLU A 57 -14.08 -4.06 7.18
N LEU A 58 -12.90 -3.61 6.75
CA LEU A 58 -11.80 -3.23 7.66
C LEU A 58 -11.67 -1.71 7.89
N GLY A 59 -12.19 -0.89 6.98
CA GLY A 59 -12.14 0.57 7.07
C GLY A 59 -10.84 1.17 6.52
N ALA A 60 -10.44 2.33 7.06
CA ALA A 60 -9.34 3.13 6.52
C ALA A 60 -7.96 2.70 7.04
N PHE A 61 -6.99 2.64 6.14
CA PHE A 61 -5.59 2.35 6.44
C PHE A 61 -4.66 3.29 5.67
N LYS A 62 -3.47 3.46 6.25
CA LYS A 62 -2.30 3.95 5.53
C LYS A 62 -1.53 2.73 5.02
N LEU A 63 -1.39 2.63 3.72
CA LEU A 63 -0.57 1.64 3.04
C LEU A 63 0.78 2.27 2.69
N ILE A 64 1.87 1.59 3.01
CA ILE A 64 3.24 2.07 2.81
C ILE A 64 3.99 1.08 1.93
N HIS A 65 4.51 1.55 0.80
CA HIS A 65 5.40 0.79 -0.09
C HIS A 65 6.85 1.17 0.23
N TYR A 66 7.69 0.16 0.42
CA TYR A 66 9.15 0.27 0.52
C TYR A 66 9.76 -0.41 -0.71
N PRO A 67 9.94 0.31 -1.83
CA PRO A 67 10.36 -0.30 -3.11
C PRO A 67 11.68 -1.07 -3.01
N GLU A 68 12.66 -0.53 -2.26
CA GLU A 68 13.99 -1.13 -2.09
C GLU A 68 13.97 -2.44 -1.28
N GLU A 69 12.93 -2.63 -0.45
CA GLU A 69 12.74 -3.85 0.33
C GLU A 69 11.74 -4.82 -0.34
N GLU A 70 11.18 -4.45 -1.50
CA GLU A 70 10.05 -5.12 -2.15
C GLU A 70 8.90 -5.43 -1.16
N ARG A 71 8.68 -4.50 -0.21
CA ARG A 71 7.84 -4.72 0.97
C ARG A 71 6.70 -3.73 1.06
N TRP A 72 5.56 -4.21 1.55
CA TRP A 72 4.41 -3.40 1.90
C TRP A 72 4.17 -3.41 3.41
N SER A 73 3.60 -2.35 3.94
CA SER A 73 3.11 -2.28 5.32
C SER A 73 1.76 -1.59 5.40
N LEU A 74 0.95 -2.01 6.38
CA LEU A 74 -0.41 -1.52 6.57
C LEU A 74 -0.55 -0.99 8.00
N VAL A 75 -0.99 0.27 8.14
CA VAL A 75 -1.17 0.95 9.43
C VAL A 75 -2.60 1.44 9.54
N LYS A 76 -3.32 1.02 10.57
CA LYS A 76 -4.71 1.48 10.81
C LYS A 76 -4.71 2.96 11.23
N ILE A 77 -5.69 3.73 10.72
CA ILE A 77 -5.86 5.17 11.00
C ILE A 77 -7.06 5.36 11.93
#